data_AF-A0A3A9JFM4-F1
#
_entry.id   AF-A0A3A9JFM4-F1
#
_cell.length_a   1.000
_cell.length_b   1.000
_cell.length_c   1.000
_cell.angle_alpha   90.00
_cell.angle_beta   90.00
_cell.angle_gamma   90.00
#
_symmetry.space_group_name_H-M   'P 1'
#
loop_
_entity.id
_entity.type
_entity.pdbx_description
1 polymer ?
#
loop_
_entity_poly.entity_id
_entity_poly.type
_entity_poly.pdbx_seq_one_letter_code
_entity_poly.pdbx_strand_id
1 'polypeptide(L)'
;MADDSHPHKPSAPLASELTAATSDEITEALAYALRYDARGKPRPSGGQMVASLAAERLMEHLHLAGFVLMRRRPAPPHSAG
;
A
#
# COMPACT_ATOMS: atom_id res chain seq x y z
N MET A 1 -0.53 -29.36 32.40
CA MET A 1 0.02 -27.99 32.26
C MET A 1 -0.45 -27.50 30.90
N ALA A 2 -1.57 -26.78 30.90
CA ALA A 2 -2.16 -26.21 29.69
C ALA A 2 -1.38 -24.94 29.35
N ASP A 3 -0.96 -24.78 28.11
CA ASP A 3 -0.56 -23.48 27.59
C ASP A 3 -1.11 -23.33 26.16
N ASP A 4 -1.84 -22.24 26.01
CA ASP A 4 -2.68 -21.82 24.89
C ASP A 4 -1.90 -21.70 23.58
N SER A 5 -1.90 -22.75 22.76
CA SER A 5 -1.67 -22.60 21.32
C SER A 5 -2.93 -22.06 20.66
N HIS A 6 -3.24 -20.78 20.90
CA HIS A 6 -4.20 -20.06 20.06
C HIS A 6 -3.57 -19.87 18.67
N PRO A 7 -4.10 -20.44 17.58
CA PRO A 7 -3.79 -19.89 16.26
C PRO A 7 -4.23 -18.43 16.32
N HIS A 8 -3.33 -17.50 15.99
CA HIS A 8 -3.67 -16.10 15.81
C HIS A 8 -4.61 -15.99 14.61
N LYS A 9 -5.88 -16.32 14.83
CA LYS A 9 -6.95 -16.12 13.86
C LYS A 9 -6.92 -14.63 13.57
N PRO A 10 -6.68 -14.19 12.32
CA PRO A 10 -6.80 -12.78 12.02
C PRO A 10 -8.22 -12.38 12.41
N SER A 11 -8.34 -11.51 13.42
CA SER A 11 -9.63 -10.93 13.80
C SER A 11 -10.22 -10.32 12.54
N ALA A 12 -11.25 -10.97 12.00
CA ALA A 12 -12.02 -10.47 10.88
C ALA A 12 -12.97 -9.39 11.42
N PRO A 13 -12.51 -8.13 11.43
CA PRO A 13 -13.27 -7.05 10.81
C PRO A 13 -12.49 -6.26 9.74
N LEU A 14 -11.17 -6.50 9.55
CA LEU A 14 -10.35 -5.71 8.63
C LEU A 14 -10.70 -5.90 7.15
N ALA A 15 -11.16 -7.10 6.75
CA ALA A 15 -11.47 -7.38 5.34
C ALA A 15 -12.61 -6.50 4.80
N SER A 16 -13.53 -6.05 5.66
CA SER A 16 -14.65 -5.17 5.30
C SER A 16 -14.21 -3.74 4.98
N GLU A 17 -12.98 -3.37 5.36
CA GLU A 17 -12.39 -2.05 5.14
C GLU A 17 -11.31 -2.07 4.06
N LEU A 18 -11.09 -3.17 3.35
CA LEU A 18 -10.09 -3.25 2.27
C LEU A 18 -10.78 -3.23 0.90
N THR A 19 -10.26 -2.41 0.00
CA THR A 19 -10.67 -2.35 -1.42
C THR A 19 -9.47 -2.69 -2.30
N ALA A 20 -9.67 -3.46 -3.36
CA ALA A 20 -8.62 -3.72 -4.34
C ALA A 20 -8.08 -2.38 -4.88
N ALA A 21 -6.77 -2.18 -4.79
CA ALA A 21 -6.13 -0.99 -5.34
C ALA A 21 -5.96 -1.16 -6.85
N THR A 22 -6.19 -0.09 -7.61
CA THR A 22 -5.94 -0.14 -9.06
C THR A 22 -4.45 -0.02 -9.34
N SER A 23 -4.02 -0.54 -10.50
CA SER A 23 -2.63 -0.40 -10.96
C SER A 23 -2.17 1.06 -10.98
N ASP A 24 -3.06 1.97 -11.36
CA ASP A 24 -2.76 3.41 -11.43
C ASP A 24 -2.53 4.01 -10.04
N GLU A 25 -3.40 3.70 -9.07
CA GLU A 25 -3.25 4.16 -7.69
C GLU A 25 -1.94 3.67 -7.05
N ILE A 26 -1.57 2.41 -7.33
CA ILE A 26 -0.33 1.82 -6.84
C ILE A 26 0.88 2.50 -7.49
N THR A 27 0.82 2.70 -8.81
CA THR A 27 1.90 3.33 -9.58
C THR A 27 2.13 4.76 -9.10
N GLU A 28 1.06 5.53 -8.87
CA GLU A 28 1.17 6.89 -8.34
C GLU A 28 1.79 6.90 -6.93
N ALA A 29 1.36 5.99 -6.05
CA ALA A 29 1.92 5.85 -4.71
C ALA A 29 3.41 5.50 -4.73
N LEU A 30 3.83 4.59 -5.62
CA LEU A 30 5.23 4.21 -5.80
C LEU A 30 6.05 5.38 -6.37
N ALA A 31 5.53 6.07 -7.38
CA ALA A 31 6.17 7.24 -7.96
C ALA A 31 6.35 8.37 -6.93
N TYR A 32 5.39 8.53 -6.01
CA TYR A 32 5.52 9.42 -4.86
C TYR A 32 6.64 8.94 -3.91
N ALA A 33 6.65 7.68 -3.49
CA ALA A 33 7.64 7.14 -2.56
C ALA A 33 9.09 7.13 -3.11
N LEU A 34 9.24 7.08 -4.44
CA LEU A 34 10.53 7.20 -5.11
C LEU A 34 11.02 8.65 -5.19
N ARG A 35 10.10 9.62 -5.21
CA ARG A 35 10.41 11.06 -5.20
C ARG A 35 10.60 11.59 -3.78
N TYR A 36 9.85 11.08 -2.83
CA TYR A 36 9.76 11.62 -1.47
C TYR A 36 10.06 10.54 -0.43
N ASP A 37 10.69 10.93 0.68
CA ASP A 37 10.79 10.06 1.85
C ASP A 37 9.45 9.98 2.60
N ALA A 38 9.38 9.16 3.65
CA ALA A 38 8.19 9.03 4.49
C ALA A 38 7.80 10.33 5.24
N ARG A 39 8.67 11.35 5.22
CA ARG A 39 8.45 12.69 5.80
C ARG A 39 8.12 13.72 4.71
N GLY A 40 7.93 13.30 3.45
CA GLY A 40 7.63 14.17 2.32
C GLY A 40 8.84 14.95 1.78
N LYS A 41 10.07 14.65 2.21
CA LYS A 41 11.27 15.33 1.73
C LYS A 41 11.72 14.74 0.40
N PRO A 42 12.03 15.58 -0.62
CA PRO A 42 12.49 15.09 -1.91
C PRO A 42 13.80 14.32 -1.77
N ARG A 43 13.87 13.16 -2.41
CA ARG A 43 15.08 12.31 -2.47
C ARG A 43 16.03 12.85 -3.54
N PRO A 44 17.35 12.87 -3.28
CA PRO A 44 18.32 13.43 -4.22
C PRO A 44 18.50 12.62 -5.52
N SER A 45 18.03 11.36 -5.56
CA SER A 45 18.32 10.41 -6.64
C SER A 45 17.16 10.14 -7.60
N GLY A 46 16.02 10.83 -7.48
CA GLY A 46 14.81 10.49 -8.23
C GLY A 46 14.21 11.69 -8.96
N GLY A 47 14.68 11.97 -10.17
CA GLY A 47 13.96 12.90 -11.07
C GLY A 47 12.55 12.38 -11.36
N GLN A 48 11.57 13.28 -11.55
CA GLN A 48 10.15 12.94 -11.70
C GLN A 48 9.91 11.82 -12.73
N MET A 49 10.57 11.92 -13.89
CA MET A 49 10.43 10.96 -14.98
C MET A 49 10.99 9.57 -14.64
N VAL A 50 12.14 9.51 -13.95
CA VAL A 50 12.75 8.24 -13.54
C VAL A 50 11.90 7.55 -12.47
N ALA A 51 11.34 8.32 -11.54
CA ALA A 51 10.45 7.79 -10.51
C ALA A 51 9.17 7.20 -11.10
N SER A 52 8.53 7.88 -12.06
CA SER A 52 7.35 7.34 -12.74
C SER A 52 7.65 6.04 -13.50
N LEU A 53 8.74 6.02 -14.29
CA LEU A 53 9.13 4.83 -15.06
C LEU A 53 9.45 3.63 -14.15
N ALA A 54 10.16 3.88 -13.04
CA ALA A 54 10.46 2.82 -12.07
C ALA A 54 9.18 2.32 -11.38
N ALA A 55 8.23 3.20 -11.07
CA ALA A 55 6.95 2.82 -10.47
C ALA A 55 6.13 1.91 -11.39
N GLU A 56 6.01 2.26 -12.67
CA GLU A 56 5.32 1.44 -13.68
C GLU A 56 5.94 0.04 -13.76
N ARG A 57 7.28 -0.02 -13.84
CA ARG A 57 8.01 -1.29 -13.94
C ARG A 57 7.84 -2.17 -12.70
N LEU A 58 7.80 -1.57 -11.51
CA LEU A 58 7.55 -2.29 -10.28
C LEU A 58 6.12 -2.84 -10.24
N MET A 59 5.13 -2.05 -10.69
CA MET A 59 3.74 -2.51 -10.74
C MET A 59 3.56 -3.66 -11.74
N GLU A 60 4.15 -3.59 -12.93
CA GLU A 60 4.16 -4.73 -13.88
C GLU A 60 4.71 -6.00 -13.23
N HIS A 61 5.82 -5.88 -12.50
CA HIS A 61 6.44 -7.04 -11.85
C HIS A 61 5.55 -7.62 -10.75
N LEU A 62 4.90 -6.77 -9.95
CA LEU A 62 3.95 -7.20 -8.92
C LEU A 62 2.77 -7.96 -9.55
N HIS A 63 2.25 -7.46 -10.68
CA HIS A 63 1.16 -8.13 -11.39
C HIS A 63 1.58 -9.50 -11.94
N LEU A 64 2.74 -9.59 -12.59
CA LEU A 64 3.28 -10.84 -13.13
C LEU A 64 3.58 -11.87 -12.04
N ALA A 65 4.00 -11.41 -10.86
CA ALA A 65 4.22 -12.28 -9.70
C ALA A 65 2.91 -12.69 -8.98
N GLY A 66 1.75 -12.18 -9.41
CA GLY A 66 0.44 -12.55 -8.87
C GLY A 66 0.10 -11.83 -7.55
N PHE A 67 0.77 -10.73 -7.21
CA PHE A 67 0.42 -9.95 -6.03
C PHE A 67 -0.85 -9.14 -6.29
N VAL A 68 -1.75 -9.15 -5.30
CA VAL A 68 -2.94 -8.29 -5.30
C VAL A 68 -2.82 -7.34 -4.12
N LEU A 69 -2.67 -6.04 -4.42
CA LEU A 69 -2.57 -5.01 -3.40
C LEU A 69 -3.97 -4.51 -3.02
N MET A 70 -4.18 -4.40 -1.71
CA MET A 70 -5.42 -3.92 -1.12
C MET A 70 -5.17 -2.57 -0.47
N ARG A 71 -6.00 -1.58 -0.79
CA ARG A 71 -6.02 -0.28 -0.11
C ARG A 71 -6.99 -0.33 1.05
N ARG A 72 -6.57 0.15 2.21
CA ARG A 72 -7.49 0.40 3.32
C ARG A 72 -8.41 1.56 2.96
N ARG A 73 -9.72 1.35 3.08
CA ARG A 73 -10.73 2.39 2.97
C ARG A 73 -10.36 3.49 3.96
N PRO A 74 -10.44 4.77 3.55
CA PRO A 74 -10.28 5.86 4.49
C PRO A 74 -11.28 5.64 5.63
N ALA A 75 -10.77 5.68 6.87
CA ALA A 75 -11.63 5.51 8.04
C ALA A 75 -12.78 6.53 7.96
N PRO A 76 -14.01 6.16 8.37
CA PRO A 76 -15.10 7.12 8.43
C PRO A 76 -14.64 8.36 9.19
N PRO A 77 -14.95 9.58 8.72
CA PRO A 77 -14.68 10.76 9.50
C PRO A 77 -15.39 10.59 10.85
N HIS A 78 -14.61 10.64 11.92
CA HIS A 78 -15.07 10.69 13.31
C HIS A 78 -16.24 11.68 13.36
N SER A 79 -17.45 11.18 13.63
CA SER A 79 -18.58 12.03 13.91
C SER A 79 -18.29 12.71 15.24
N ALA A 80 -17.74 13.92 15.19
CA ALA A 80 -17.71 14.81 16.34
C ALA A 80 -19.16 15.22 16.61
N GLY A 81 -19.78 14.54 17.57
CA GLY A 81 -21.05 14.94 18.19
C GLY A 81 -20.80 15.93 19.33
#